data_AF-A0A7V8VQ84-F1
#
_entry.id   AF-A0A7V8VQ84-F1
#
_cell.length_a   1.000
_cell.length_b   1.000
_cell.length_c   1.000
_cell.angle_alpha   90.00
_cell.angle_beta   90.00
_cell.angle_gamma   90.00
#
_symmetry.space_group_name_H-M   'P 1'
#
loop_
_entity.id
_entity.type
_entity.pdbx_description
1 polymer ?
#
loop_
_entity_poly.entity_id
_entity_poly.type
_entity_poly.pdbx_seq_one_letter_code
_entity_poly.pdbx_strand_id
1 'polypeptide(L)'
;MISRPAPYQLSPIAAAVALFSVYLAPLFKEVLEADSYAAGAGSTVARVIDGSLHDYPMTGIAGVANIGTDRNWTGHHFGQSNWYAFGRLAWDHTLSAERIVEEWTRMTFSNDPEVVASVPAIMTASREAPVNYMTSLGLAHLLAANHHYGPGPWVDESWEGGRRADWNAVYYHRADTLGIGFDRTASGSDAFSQYHPPVRDRWSNRETVPDSLLLWFHRVRWDERLRSGRTLWEEMVHRCQAGVETVRWMQRSWDALEGKIDERHFRGVQAFLRIQEREARWWRDSSTLYFQQFARMPIPEGYDRPEHTLEHYMCIRSRYVPGI
;
A
#
# COMPACT_ATOMS: atom_id res chain seq x y z
N MET A 1 -32.13 6.63 -2.10
CA MET A 1 -31.54 7.38 -0.96
C MET A 1 -30.07 6.97 -0.91
N ILE A 2 -29.20 7.74 -1.58
CA ILE A 2 -27.79 7.41 -1.74
C ILE A 2 -27.08 7.86 -0.48
N SER A 3 -27.05 7.01 0.54
CA SER A 3 -26.08 7.16 1.61
C SER A 3 -24.72 6.79 1.01
N ARG A 4 -23.77 7.72 1.01
CA ARG A 4 -22.34 7.40 0.94
C ARG A 4 -21.91 6.95 2.34
N PRO A 5 -21.86 5.66 2.71
CA PRO A 5 -20.92 5.26 3.74
C PRO A 5 -19.54 5.28 3.07
N ALA A 6 -18.57 5.94 3.68
CA ALA A 6 -17.18 5.57 3.48
C ALA A 6 -17.01 4.21 4.17
N PRO A 7 -16.90 3.08 3.44
CA PRO A 7 -16.49 1.85 4.09
C PRO A 7 -14.98 1.97 4.23
N TYR A 8 -14.51 1.90 5.47
CA TYR A 8 -13.10 1.76 5.81
C TYR A 8 -12.48 0.64 4.96
N GLN A 9 -11.78 1.01 3.89
CA GLN A 9 -10.92 0.06 3.20
C GLN A 9 -9.69 -0.18 4.08
N LEU A 10 -9.38 -1.46 4.31
CA LEU A 10 -8.45 -1.95 5.34
C LEU A 10 -6.97 -1.57 5.12
N SER A 11 -6.64 -0.74 4.13
CA SER A 11 -5.27 -0.30 3.85
C SER A 11 -5.24 1.18 3.46
N PRO A 12 -4.26 1.98 3.95
CA PRO A 12 -3.97 3.33 3.45
C PRO A 12 -3.82 3.38 1.92
N ILE A 13 -3.36 2.29 1.31
CA ILE A 13 -3.20 2.15 -0.15
C ILE A 13 -4.56 2.15 -0.84
N ALA A 14 -5.58 1.58 -0.21
CA ALA A 14 -6.91 1.47 -0.78
C ALA A 14 -7.61 2.84 -0.95
N ALA A 15 -7.37 3.79 -0.04
CA ALA A 15 -7.86 5.15 -0.14
C ALA A 15 -7.27 5.94 -1.34
N ALA A 16 -6.09 5.52 -1.84
CA ALA A 16 -5.42 6.15 -2.98
C ALA A 16 -5.77 5.52 -4.35
N VAL A 17 -6.68 4.53 -4.38
CA VAL A 17 -6.97 3.67 -5.55
C VAL A 17 -7.64 4.40 -6.72
N ALA A 18 -8.13 5.64 -6.54
CA ALA A 18 -8.71 6.41 -7.63
C ALA A 18 -7.67 6.99 -8.61
N LEU A 19 -6.39 7.15 -8.19
CA LEU A 19 -5.40 7.92 -8.94
C LEU A 19 -4.11 7.18 -9.30
N PHE A 20 -3.80 6.09 -8.61
CA PHE A 20 -2.56 5.34 -8.83
C PHE A 20 -2.83 4.02 -9.56
N SER A 21 -1.88 3.64 -10.44
CA SER A 21 -1.83 2.28 -10.97
C SER A 21 -1.42 1.36 -9.86
N VAL A 22 -2.39 0.68 -9.22
CA VAL A 22 -2.15 -0.29 -8.15
C VAL A 22 -3.03 -1.50 -8.39
N TYR A 23 -2.41 -2.62 -8.74
CA TYR A 23 -3.07 -3.92 -8.85
C TYR A 23 -3.20 -4.58 -7.48
N LEU A 24 -4.43 -4.87 -7.06
CA LEU A 24 -4.75 -5.28 -5.68
C LEU A 24 -4.88 -6.80 -5.50
N ALA A 25 -4.86 -7.61 -6.56
CA ALA A 25 -4.94 -9.06 -6.38
C ALA A 25 -3.81 -9.64 -5.50
N PRO A 26 -2.54 -9.17 -5.59
CA PRO A 26 -1.51 -9.62 -4.66
C PRO A 26 -1.86 -9.31 -3.19
N LEU A 27 -2.46 -8.15 -2.91
CA LEU A 27 -2.96 -7.81 -1.57
C LEU A 27 -4.10 -8.73 -1.14
N PHE A 28 -5.08 -8.97 -2.02
CA PHE A 28 -6.20 -9.86 -1.72
C PHE A 28 -5.72 -11.28 -1.41
N LYS A 29 -4.78 -11.80 -2.21
CA LYS A 29 -4.18 -13.11 -1.97
C LYS A 29 -3.39 -13.17 -0.67
N GLU A 30 -2.56 -12.16 -0.38
CA GLU A 30 -1.82 -12.10 0.88
C GLU A 30 -2.76 -12.21 2.10
N VAL A 31 -3.92 -11.54 2.06
CA VAL A 31 -4.94 -11.64 3.12
C VAL A 31 -5.61 -13.00 3.12
N LEU A 32 -6.10 -13.48 1.97
CA LEU A 32 -6.82 -14.75 1.86
C LEU A 32 -5.97 -15.95 2.27
N GLU A 33 -4.67 -15.92 1.97
CA GLU A 33 -3.69 -16.97 2.26
C GLU A 33 -3.08 -16.84 3.65
N ALA A 34 -3.31 -15.74 4.37
CA ALA A 34 -2.81 -15.55 5.72
C ALA A 34 -3.35 -16.65 6.66
N ASP A 35 -2.44 -17.45 7.22
CA ASP A 35 -2.77 -18.51 8.17
C ASP A 35 -2.97 -17.92 9.58
N SER A 36 -4.19 -18.03 10.08
CA SER A 36 -4.56 -17.57 11.43
C SER A 36 -4.19 -18.56 12.53
N TYR A 37 -3.92 -19.82 12.17
CA TYR A 37 -3.72 -20.94 13.09
C TYR A 37 -4.91 -21.23 14.04
N ALA A 38 -6.10 -20.73 13.73
CA ALA A 38 -7.29 -20.87 14.59
C ALA A 38 -7.66 -22.33 14.92
N ALA A 39 -7.46 -23.25 13.98
CA ALA A 39 -7.60 -24.69 14.18
C ALA A 39 -6.32 -25.44 13.75
N GLY A 40 -5.15 -24.88 14.09
CA GLY A 40 -3.85 -25.41 13.68
C GLY A 40 -3.40 -24.91 12.29
N ALA A 41 -2.27 -25.41 11.81
CA ALA A 41 -1.70 -24.98 10.53
C ALA A 41 -2.66 -25.22 9.35
N GLY A 42 -2.67 -24.27 8.41
CA GLY A 42 -3.58 -24.24 7.27
C GLY A 42 -4.94 -23.62 7.59
N SER A 43 -5.11 -22.90 8.71
CA SER A 43 -6.34 -22.18 9.07
C SER A 43 -6.37 -20.79 8.41
N THR A 44 -6.34 -20.75 7.08
CA THR A 44 -6.26 -19.50 6.33
C THR A 44 -7.53 -18.65 6.46
N VAL A 45 -7.41 -17.33 6.27
CA VAL A 45 -8.57 -16.43 6.18
C VAL A 45 -9.57 -16.91 5.14
N ALA A 46 -9.10 -17.40 3.99
CA ALA A 46 -9.96 -17.99 2.96
C ALA A 46 -10.81 -19.14 3.49
N ARG A 47 -10.22 -20.07 4.26
CA ARG A 47 -10.95 -21.22 4.85
C ARG A 47 -11.92 -20.81 5.96
N VAL A 48 -11.66 -19.69 6.64
CA VAL A 48 -12.63 -19.10 7.57
C VAL A 48 -13.83 -18.57 6.78
N ILE A 49 -13.59 -17.73 5.77
CA ILE A 49 -14.68 -17.03 5.07
C ILE A 49 -15.42 -17.89 4.05
N ASP A 50 -14.81 -18.97 3.54
CA ASP A 50 -15.48 -19.99 2.70
C ASP A 50 -16.26 -21.03 3.53
N GLY A 51 -16.16 -20.95 4.86
CA GLY A 51 -16.89 -21.77 5.82
C GLY A 51 -16.26 -23.13 6.11
N SER A 52 -15.26 -23.58 5.35
CA SER A 52 -14.66 -24.92 5.49
C SER A 52 -13.91 -25.15 6.81
N LEU A 53 -13.57 -24.09 7.55
CA LEU A 53 -12.92 -24.21 8.87
C LEU A 53 -13.92 -24.37 10.04
N HIS A 54 -15.14 -23.83 9.90
CA HIS A 54 -16.08 -23.67 11.02
C HIS A 54 -17.52 -24.11 10.70
N ASP A 55 -17.74 -24.72 9.54
CA ASP A 55 -19.05 -25.16 9.04
C ASP A 55 -20.09 -24.03 8.99
N TYR A 56 -19.68 -22.84 8.55
CA TYR A 56 -20.60 -21.70 8.45
C TYR A 56 -21.66 -21.94 7.36
N PRO A 57 -22.96 -21.77 7.69
CA PRO A 57 -24.05 -22.02 6.73
C PRO A 57 -24.20 -20.93 5.67
N MET A 58 -23.57 -19.77 5.90
CA MET A 58 -23.60 -18.62 5.01
C MET A 58 -22.24 -17.94 5.01
N THR A 59 -21.69 -17.79 3.81
CA THR A 59 -20.32 -17.36 3.56
C THR A 59 -20.31 -16.27 2.50
N GLY A 60 -19.22 -15.52 2.41
CA GLY A 60 -19.09 -14.50 1.38
C GLY A 60 -17.93 -13.54 1.59
N ILE A 61 -17.66 -12.77 0.54
CA ILE A 61 -16.70 -11.67 0.52
C ILE A 61 -17.34 -10.49 -0.20
N ALA A 62 -17.10 -9.27 0.29
CA ALA A 62 -17.65 -8.05 -0.29
C ALA A 62 -16.53 -7.11 -0.75
N GLY A 63 -16.75 -6.45 -1.88
CA GLY A 63 -15.78 -5.53 -2.50
C GLY A 63 -16.43 -4.18 -2.75
N VAL A 64 -15.78 -3.10 -2.31
CA VAL A 64 -16.23 -1.73 -2.57
C VAL A 64 -15.78 -1.35 -3.98
N ALA A 65 -16.72 -1.28 -4.92
CA ALA A 65 -16.41 -1.19 -6.34
C ALA A 65 -15.76 0.14 -6.78
N ASN A 66 -16.02 1.25 -6.07
CA ASN A 66 -15.54 2.60 -6.38
C ASN A 66 -15.72 3.02 -7.86
N ILE A 67 -16.80 2.55 -8.51
CA ILE A 67 -17.15 2.94 -9.88
C ILE A 67 -18.01 4.20 -9.92
N GLY A 68 -17.95 4.93 -11.02
CA GLY A 68 -18.72 6.15 -11.27
C GLY A 68 -19.25 6.26 -12.69
N THR A 69 -19.67 7.48 -13.06
CA THR A 69 -20.21 7.80 -14.39
C THR A 69 -19.15 7.99 -15.47
N ASP A 70 -17.87 7.85 -15.12
CA ASP A 70 -16.77 7.90 -16.07
C ASP A 70 -16.95 6.84 -17.16
N ARG A 71 -16.54 7.16 -18.40
CA ARG A 71 -16.78 6.26 -19.54
C ARG A 71 -16.13 4.88 -19.38
N ASN A 72 -15.04 4.79 -18.62
CA ASN A 72 -14.35 3.55 -18.29
C ASN A 72 -14.73 2.99 -16.90
N TRP A 73 -15.73 3.58 -16.24
CA TRP A 73 -16.26 3.26 -14.90
C TRP A 73 -15.32 3.55 -13.73
N THR A 74 -14.03 3.28 -13.87
CA THR A 74 -13.06 3.27 -12.77
C THR A 74 -12.13 4.48 -12.74
N GLY A 75 -12.28 5.43 -13.66
CA GLY A 75 -11.39 6.60 -13.82
C GLY A 75 -10.04 6.21 -14.43
N HIS A 76 -9.31 5.31 -13.76
CA HIS A 76 -8.07 4.71 -14.23
C HIS A 76 -8.30 3.34 -14.89
N HIS A 77 -7.66 3.05 -16.03
CA HIS A 77 -7.85 1.78 -16.76
C HIS A 77 -7.44 0.56 -15.93
N PHE A 78 -6.32 0.59 -15.19
CA PHE A 78 -5.96 -0.53 -14.32
C PHE A 78 -6.90 -0.68 -13.12
N GLY A 79 -7.73 0.32 -12.80
CA GLY A 79 -8.77 0.17 -11.78
C GLY A 79 -9.77 -0.95 -12.12
N GLN A 80 -9.99 -1.21 -13.41
CA GLN A 80 -10.86 -2.30 -13.88
C GLN A 80 -10.29 -3.68 -13.51
N SER A 81 -8.97 -3.82 -13.50
CA SER A 81 -8.32 -5.08 -13.13
C SER A 81 -8.56 -5.48 -11.68
N ASN A 82 -8.74 -4.50 -10.78
CA ASN A 82 -9.05 -4.76 -9.37
C ASN A 82 -10.47 -5.26 -9.20
N TRP A 83 -11.41 -4.68 -9.95
CA TRP A 83 -12.79 -5.15 -9.97
C TRP A 83 -12.88 -6.57 -10.57
N TYR A 84 -12.16 -6.83 -11.67
CA TYR A 84 -12.04 -8.15 -12.26
C TYR A 84 -11.44 -9.15 -11.26
N ALA A 85 -10.30 -8.81 -10.66
CA ALA A 85 -9.61 -9.65 -9.68
C ALA A 85 -10.47 -9.99 -8.47
N PHE A 86 -11.21 -9.02 -7.93
CA PHE A 86 -12.16 -9.26 -6.86
C PHE A 86 -13.19 -10.31 -7.26
N GLY A 87 -13.81 -10.18 -8.43
CA GLY A 87 -14.79 -11.16 -8.92
C GLY A 87 -14.20 -12.56 -9.11
N ARG A 88 -12.98 -12.66 -9.65
CA ARG A 88 -12.28 -13.94 -9.83
C ARG A 88 -11.97 -14.60 -8.48
N LEU A 89 -11.43 -13.87 -7.51
CA LEU A 89 -11.07 -14.40 -6.19
C LEU A 89 -12.28 -14.67 -5.29
N ALA A 90 -13.37 -13.93 -5.46
CA ALA A 90 -14.63 -14.22 -4.79
C ALA A 90 -15.26 -15.54 -5.29
N TRP A 91 -15.03 -15.88 -6.56
CA TRP A 91 -15.47 -17.15 -7.13
C TRP A 91 -14.54 -18.31 -6.74
N ASP A 92 -13.22 -18.11 -6.85
CA ASP A 92 -12.20 -19.10 -6.53
C ASP A 92 -10.97 -18.40 -5.93
N HIS A 93 -10.84 -18.48 -4.60
CA HIS A 93 -9.76 -17.84 -3.85
C HIS A 93 -8.37 -18.47 -4.11
N THR A 94 -8.32 -19.64 -4.76
CA THR A 94 -7.06 -20.35 -5.06
C THR A 94 -6.37 -19.84 -6.32
N LEU A 95 -7.05 -19.05 -7.16
CA LEU A 95 -6.46 -18.46 -8.36
C LEU A 95 -5.25 -17.58 -8.01
N SER A 96 -4.21 -17.62 -8.84
CA SER A 96 -3.04 -16.76 -8.67
C SER A 96 -3.30 -15.34 -9.21
N ALA A 97 -2.61 -14.34 -8.63
CA ALA A 97 -2.71 -12.96 -9.07
C ALA A 97 -2.17 -12.82 -10.52
N GLU A 98 -1.11 -13.55 -10.84
CA GLU A 98 -0.47 -13.59 -12.16
C GLU A 98 -1.44 -14.10 -13.23
N ARG A 99 -2.18 -15.17 -12.93
CA ARG A 99 -3.19 -15.71 -13.84
C ARG A 99 -4.31 -14.72 -14.09
N ILE A 100 -4.81 -14.08 -13.02
CA ILE A 100 -5.91 -13.12 -13.11
C ILE A 100 -5.52 -11.91 -13.96
N VAL A 101 -4.32 -11.36 -13.76
CA VAL A 101 -3.88 -10.19 -14.55
C VAL A 101 -3.57 -10.56 -16.00
N GLU A 102 -3.08 -11.77 -16.26
CA GLU A 102 -2.90 -12.26 -17.64
C GLU A 102 -4.26 -12.39 -18.36
N GLU A 103 -5.24 -13.04 -17.73
CA GLU A 103 -6.61 -13.17 -18.26
C GLU A 103 -7.20 -11.78 -18.56
N TRP A 104 -7.10 -10.85 -17.62
CA TRP A 104 -7.58 -9.48 -17.80
C TRP A 104 -6.85 -8.74 -18.93
N THR A 105 -5.52 -8.84 -19.00
CA THR A 105 -4.70 -8.19 -20.05
C THR A 105 -5.13 -8.63 -21.45
N ARG A 106 -5.34 -9.94 -21.65
CA ARG A 106 -5.79 -10.52 -22.92
C ARG A 106 -7.19 -10.05 -23.33
N MET A 107 -8.07 -9.86 -22.36
CA MET A 107 -9.44 -9.40 -22.56
C MET A 107 -9.53 -7.88 -22.79
N THR A 108 -8.62 -7.10 -22.22
CA THR A 108 -8.72 -5.63 -22.18
C THR A 108 -7.82 -4.93 -23.20
N PHE A 109 -6.59 -5.40 -23.42
CA PHE A 109 -5.62 -4.69 -24.27
C PHE A 109 -5.29 -5.45 -25.54
N SER A 110 -4.67 -6.63 -25.43
CA SER A 110 -4.15 -7.35 -26.59
C SER A 110 -3.79 -8.79 -26.25
N ASN A 111 -3.75 -9.64 -27.28
CA ASN A 111 -3.15 -10.98 -27.21
C ASN A 111 -1.73 -11.02 -27.81
N ASP A 112 -1.15 -9.87 -28.16
CA ASP A 112 0.27 -9.75 -28.51
C ASP A 112 1.14 -10.29 -27.36
N PRO A 113 2.05 -11.25 -27.60
CA PRO A 113 2.84 -11.88 -26.55
C PRO A 113 3.67 -10.89 -25.70
N GLU A 114 4.12 -9.78 -26.27
CA GLU A 114 4.91 -8.78 -25.55
C GLU A 114 4.02 -7.95 -24.61
N VAL A 115 2.80 -7.62 -25.03
CA VAL A 115 1.80 -6.97 -24.16
C VAL A 115 1.41 -7.90 -23.02
N VAL A 116 1.13 -9.17 -23.33
CA VAL A 116 0.73 -10.19 -22.34
C VAL A 116 1.86 -10.52 -21.36
N ALA A 117 3.13 -10.35 -21.74
CA ALA A 117 4.25 -10.47 -20.80
C ALA A 117 4.45 -9.20 -19.95
N SER A 118 4.41 -8.03 -20.59
CA SER A 118 4.84 -6.77 -19.96
C SER A 118 3.77 -6.18 -19.02
N VAL A 119 2.50 -6.21 -19.41
CA VAL A 119 1.42 -5.61 -18.60
C VAL A 119 1.26 -6.32 -17.25
N PRO A 120 1.17 -7.67 -17.18
CA PRO A 120 1.23 -8.40 -15.91
C PRO A 120 2.43 -8.04 -15.04
N ALA A 121 3.63 -7.94 -15.62
CA ALA A 121 4.83 -7.59 -14.86
C ALA A 121 4.73 -6.18 -14.23
N ILE A 122 4.30 -5.19 -15.02
CA ILE A 122 4.06 -3.81 -14.55
C ILE A 122 3.04 -3.81 -13.40
N MET A 123 1.93 -4.52 -13.58
CA MET A 123 0.82 -4.54 -12.63
C MET A 123 1.19 -5.26 -11.35
N THR A 124 1.84 -6.42 -11.40
CA THR A 124 2.28 -7.13 -10.19
C THR A 124 3.26 -6.28 -9.37
N ALA A 125 4.20 -5.58 -10.00
CA ALA A 125 5.12 -4.67 -9.31
C ALA A 125 4.40 -3.44 -8.70
N SER A 126 3.29 -3.03 -9.28
CA SER A 126 2.55 -1.82 -8.90
C SER A 126 1.95 -1.85 -7.49
N ARG A 127 1.76 -3.04 -6.90
CA ARG A 127 1.28 -3.19 -5.51
C ARG A 127 2.30 -2.71 -4.50
N GLU A 128 3.55 -3.11 -4.66
CA GLU A 128 4.59 -2.86 -3.66
C GLU A 128 5.21 -1.46 -3.79
N ALA A 129 5.09 -0.83 -4.96
CA ALA A 129 5.56 0.55 -5.16
C ALA A 129 5.00 1.53 -4.10
N PRO A 130 3.66 1.68 -3.91
CA PRO A 130 3.10 2.54 -2.86
C PRO A 130 3.40 2.07 -1.45
N VAL A 131 3.50 0.75 -1.19
CA VAL A 131 3.99 0.28 0.13
C VAL A 131 5.35 0.88 0.41
N ASN A 132 6.27 0.81 -0.56
CA ASN A 132 7.63 1.31 -0.44
C ASN A 132 7.72 2.83 -0.25
N TYR A 133 7.02 3.63 -1.07
CA TYR A 133 7.09 5.10 -0.99
C TYR A 133 6.12 5.76 0.01
N MET A 134 5.13 5.03 0.56
CA MET A 134 4.16 5.58 1.51
C MET A 134 4.26 4.96 2.91
N THR A 135 4.33 3.64 3.03
CA THR A 135 4.02 2.93 4.29
C THR A 135 4.91 1.71 4.53
N SER A 136 6.21 1.84 4.23
CA SER A 136 7.14 0.72 4.31
C SER A 136 7.40 0.29 5.76
N LEU A 137 7.94 -0.93 5.92
CA LEU A 137 8.35 -1.50 7.21
C LEU A 137 7.22 -1.65 8.27
N GLY A 138 5.96 -1.63 7.85
CA GLY A 138 4.80 -1.69 8.75
C GLY A 138 4.32 -0.33 9.26
N LEU A 139 4.83 0.78 8.70
CA LEU A 139 4.20 2.08 8.89
C LEU A 139 2.78 2.06 8.34
N ALA A 140 1.93 2.91 8.91
CA ALA A 140 0.53 3.01 8.52
C ALA A 140 0.04 4.44 8.72
N HIS A 141 -1.04 4.77 8.02
CA HIS A 141 -1.81 5.99 8.26
C HIS A 141 -0.99 7.29 8.08
N LEU A 142 -0.05 7.34 7.13
CA LEU A 142 0.76 8.53 6.84
C LEU A 142 0.09 9.49 5.84
N LEU A 143 -1.24 9.51 5.81
CA LEU A 143 -2.05 10.19 4.80
C LEU A 143 -2.44 11.60 5.25
N ALA A 144 -2.53 12.52 4.29
CA ALA A 144 -3.08 13.85 4.52
C ALA A 144 -4.51 13.78 5.07
N ALA A 145 -4.81 14.61 6.07
CA ALA A 145 -6.09 14.61 6.76
C ALA A 145 -7.27 14.81 5.79
N ASN A 146 -8.40 14.16 6.09
CA ASN A 146 -9.66 14.20 5.35
C ASN A 146 -9.61 13.52 3.97
N HIS A 147 -8.76 13.98 3.07
CA HIS A 147 -8.81 13.58 1.65
C HIS A 147 -7.84 12.45 1.27
N HIS A 148 -6.91 12.06 2.14
CA HIS A 148 -6.05 10.87 2.01
C HIS A 148 -5.19 10.73 0.74
N TYR A 149 -5.05 11.79 -0.08
CA TYR A 149 -4.37 11.72 -1.38
C TYR A 149 -2.85 11.85 -1.28
N GLY A 150 -2.40 12.80 -0.46
CA GLY A 150 -0.99 13.13 -0.30
C GLY A 150 -0.40 12.64 1.01
N PRO A 151 0.92 12.80 1.20
CA PRO A 151 1.57 12.56 2.47
C PRO A 151 1.03 13.50 3.56
N GLY A 152 0.84 12.94 4.74
CA GLY A 152 0.52 13.65 5.96
C GLY A 152 1.10 12.96 7.20
N PRO A 153 2.40 12.58 7.22
CA PRO A 153 2.98 11.95 8.41
C PRO A 153 2.99 12.89 9.62
N TRP A 154 2.91 14.21 9.42
CA TRP A 154 2.80 15.23 10.46
C TRP A 154 1.37 15.45 10.98
N VAL A 155 0.35 14.75 10.46
CA VAL A 155 -1.03 14.96 10.89
C VAL A 155 -1.20 14.52 12.34
N ASP A 156 -1.56 15.48 13.19
CA ASP A 156 -1.82 15.35 14.62
C ASP A 156 -3.17 15.98 15.01
N GLU A 157 -3.45 16.07 16.31
CA GLU A 157 -4.73 16.61 16.81
C GLU A 157 -4.96 18.09 16.51
N SER A 158 -3.91 18.83 16.10
CA SER A 158 -4.03 20.24 15.71
C SER A 158 -4.58 20.44 14.30
N TRP A 159 -4.62 19.39 13.48
CA TRP A 159 -5.14 19.47 12.11
C TRP A 159 -6.67 19.40 12.06
N GLU A 160 -7.26 20.04 11.05
CA GLU A 160 -8.71 20.02 10.83
C GLU A 160 -9.20 18.58 10.62
N GLY A 161 -10.12 18.13 11.47
CA GLY A 161 -10.60 16.74 11.51
C GLY A 161 -9.85 15.82 12.50
N GLY A 162 -8.68 16.21 13.02
CA GLY A 162 -7.82 15.42 13.90
C GLY A 162 -8.32 15.25 15.35
N ARG A 163 -9.61 15.45 15.63
CA ARG A 163 -10.18 15.50 16.99
C ARG A 163 -10.07 14.19 17.77
N ARG A 164 -9.72 13.09 17.11
CA ARG A 164 -9.43 11.81 17.74
C ARG A 164 -8.00 11.40 17.42
N ALA A 165 -7.22 11.08 18.45
CA ALA A 165 -5.84 10.63 18.30
C ALA A 165 -5.69 9.50 17.27
N ASP A 166 -6.61 8.53 17.26
CA ASP A 166 -6.56 7.36 16.37
C ASP A 166 -6.90 7.66 14.90
N TRP A 167 -7.21 8.90 14.56
CA TRP A 167 -7.34 9.39 13.18
C TRP A 167 -6.07 10.07 12.67
N ASN A 168 -5.03 10.18 13.51
CA ASN A 168 -3.85 10.99 13.22
C ASN A 168 -2.63 10.11 12.93
N ALA A 169 -1.79 10.52 11.98
CA ALA A 169 -0.57 9.79 11.61
C ALA A 169 0.37 9.61 12.82
N VAL A 170 0.55 10.67 13.62
CA VAL A 170 1.46 10.69 14.78
C VAL A 170 1.12 9.64 15.83
N TYR A 171 -0.15 9.27 15.94
CA TYR A 171 -0.60 8.22 16.86
C TYR A 171 -0.05 6.84 16.49
N TYR A 172 0.02 6.55 15.18
CA TYR A 172 0.45 5.26 14.68
C TYR A 172 1.98 5.14 14.66
N HIS A 173 2.68 6.10 14.08
CA HIS A 173 4.13 5.95 13.92
C HIS A 173 4.92 6.33 15.17
N ARG A 174 4.40 7.20 16.05
CA ARG A 174 5.03 7.59 17.33
C ARG A 174 6.51 7.97 17.22
N ALA A 175 6.89 8.70 16.17
CA ALA A 175 8.30 9.02 15.94
C ALA A 175 8.80 10.01 17.00
N ASP A 176 9.97 9.74 17.57
CA ASP A 176 10.72 10.68 18.41
C ASP A 176 12.24 10.50 18.17
N THR A 177 13.08 11.18 18.95
CA THR A 177 14.54 11.09 18.76
C THR A 177 15.16 9.74 19.10
N LEU A 178 14.44 8.86 19.81
CA LEU A 178 14.91 7.52 20.17
C LEU A 178 14.55 6.48 19.11
N GLY A 179 13.41 6.65 18.42
CA GLY A 179 12.95 5.71 17.42
C GLY A 179 11.56 5.98 16.86
N ILE A 180 11.01 4.97 16.20
CA ILE A 180 9.70 4.98 15.54
C ILE A 180 9.04 3.61 15.67
N GLY A 181 7.72 3.57 15.50
CA GLY A 181 6.92 2.36 15.56
C GLY A 181 6.08 2.28 16.84
N PHE A 182 5.10 1.39 16.81
CA PHE A 182 4.11 1.22 17.87
C PHE A 182 4.43 -0.06 18.65
N ASP A 183 4.71 0.08 19.96
CA ASP A 183 4.87 -1.10 20.82
C ASP A 183 3.52 -1.79 21.07
N ARG A 184 3.29 -2.88 20.37
CA ARG A 184 2.12 -3.76 20.53
C ARG A 184 2.46 -5.07 21.25
N THR A 185 3.66 -5.15 21.83
CA THR A 185 4.09 -6.25 22.68
C THR A 185 3.34 -6.25 24.02
N ALA A 186 3.59 -7.26 24.86
CA ALA A 186 3.02 -7.33 26.21
C ALA A 186 3.39 -6.14 27.11
N SER A 187 4.50 -5.44 26.84
CA SER A 187 4.86 -4.20 27.56
C SER A 187 4.18 -2.94 27.01
N GLY A 188 3.59 -3.04 25.83
CA GLY A 188 2.87 -1.97 25.14
C GLY A 188 1.37 -2.15 25.23
N SER A 189 0.70 -2.24 24.08
CA SER A 189 -0.76 -2.44 24.04
C SER A 189 -1.24 -3.89 24.20
N ASP A 190 -0.31 -4.85 24.23
CA ASP A 190 -0.59 -6.30 24.24
C ASP A 190 -1.57 -6.77 23.15
N ALA A 191 -1.48 -6.19 21.93
CA ALA A 191 -2.36 -6.59 20.83
C ALA A 191 -2.08 -8.04 20.37
N PHE A 192 -0.90 -8.57 20.71
CA PHE A 192 -0.52 -9.95 20.45
C PHE A 192 -1.40 -10.98 21.16
N SER A 193 -2.00 -10.63 22.31
CA SER A 193 -2.96 -11.50 23.00
C SER A 193 -4.18 -11.86 22.15
N GLN A 194 -4.45 -11.12 21.08
CA GLN A 194 -5.55 -11.36 20.14
C GLN A 194 -5.21 -12.40 19.07
N TYR A 195 -3.94 -12.79 18.91
CA TYR A 195 -3.49 -13.74 17.89
C TYR A 195 -3.22 -15.13 18.47
N HIS A 196 -3.43 -16.18 17.66
CA HIS A 196 -3.05 -17.54 18.03
C HIS A 196 -1.52 -17.69 18.17
N PRO A 197 -1.03 -18.62 19.02
CA PRO A 197 0.37 -18.70 19.40
C PRO A 197 1.37 -18.68 18.23
N PRO A 198 1.20 -19.43 17.13
CA PRO A 198 2.19 -19.41 16.04
C PRO A 198 2.37 -18.04 15.38
N VAL A 199 1.29 -17.29 15.21
CA VAL A 199 1.32 -15.91 14.67
C VAL A 199 1.91 -14.97 15.71
N ARG A 200 1.40 -15.05 16.94
CA ARG A 200 1.82 -14.25 18.08
C ARG A 200 3.32 -14.37 18.32
N ASP A 201 3.84 -15.59 18.43
CA ASP A 201 5.23 -15.88 18.79
C ASP A 201 6.17 -15.45 17.66
N ARG A 202 5.76 -15.64 16.40
CA ARG A 202 6.52 -15.17 15.24
C ARG A 202 6.62 -13.65 15.17
N TRP A 203 5.52 -12.93 15.40
CA TRP A 203 5.48 -11.48 15.23
C TRP A 203 5.95 -10.72 16.47
N SER A 204 5.82 -11.30 17.66
CA SER A 204 6.31 -10.69 18.92
C SER A 204 7.82 -10.79 19.08
N ASN A 205 8.50 -11.69 18.38
CA ASN A 205 9.94 -11.80 18.41
C ASN A 205 10.60 -10.95 17.30
N ARG A 206 11.53 -10.06 17.70
CA ARG A 206 12.30 -9.18 16.81
C ARG A 206 13.14 -9.93 15.77
N GLU A 207 13.57 -11.15 16.07
CA GLU A 207 14.38 -11.96 15.17
C GLU A 207 13.54 -12.64 14.08
N THR A 208 12.23 -12.81 14.28
CA THR A 208 11.34 -13.58 13.39
C THR A 208 10.22 -12.77 12.76
N VAL A 209 9.90 -11.58 13.30
CA VAL A 209 8.94 -10.66 12.69
C VAL A 209 9.42 -10.28 11.29
N PRO A 210 8.55 -10.29 10.26
CA PRO A 210 8.94 -9.80 8.94
C PRO A 210 9.08 -8.28 8.96
N ASP A 211 10.05 -7.75 8.22
CA ASP A 211 10.31 -6.30 8.15
C ASP A 211 9.04 -5.53 7.72
N SER A 212 8.20 -6.11 6.86
CA SER A 212 6.93 -5.53 6.39
C SER A 212 5.89 -5.28 7.50
N LEU A 213 6.04 -5.90 8.67
CA LEU A 213 5.14 -5.71 9.83
C LEU A 213 5.89 -5.15 11.06
N LEU A 214 7.17 -4.80 10.89
CA LEU A 214 8.05 -4.50 12.02
C LEU A 214 7.54 -3.32 12.85
N LEU A 215 7.35 -2.15 12.22
CA LEU A 215 6.93 -0.91 12.89
C LEU A 215 5.45 -0.92 13.27
N TRP A 216 4.68 -1.88 12.76
CA TRP A 216 3.33 -2.13 13.22
C TRP A 216 3.36 -2.78 14.60
N PHE A 217 4.29 -3.67 14.91
CA PHE A 217 4.27 -4.35 16.21
C PHE A 217 5.31 -3.86 17.22
N HIS A 218 6.37 -3.24 16.73
CA HIS A 218 7.54 -2.89 17.53
C HIS A 218 7.89 -1.42 17.40
N ARG A 219 8.37 -0.87 18.51
CA ARG A 219 9.15 0.36 18.50
C ARG A 219 10.62 0.01 18.27
N VAL A 220 11.26 0.70 17.33
CA VAL A 220 12.61 0.38 16.83
C VAL A 220 13.46 1.64 16.85
N ARG A 221 14.72 1.51 17.26
CA ARG A 221 15.65 2.64 17.27
C ARG A 221 16.13 2.98 15.87
N TRP A 222 16.39 4.26 15.61
CA TRP A 222 16.86 4.73 14.30
C TRP A 222 18.17 4.09 13.84
N ASP A 223 19.07 3.82 14.79
CA ASP A 223 20.41 3.24 14.59
C ASP A 223 20.43 1.70 14.61
N GLU A 224 19.30 1.05 14.87
CA GLU A 224 19.21 -0.40 14.92
C GLU A 224 19.37 -1.00 13.52
N ARG A 225 20.25 -1.99 13.38
CA ARG A 225 20.46 -2.69 12.10
C ARG A 225 19.37 -3.72 11.84
N LEU A 226 18.76 -3.64 10.66
CA LEU A 226 17.80 -4.61 10.15
C LEU A 226 18.52 -5.75 9.41
N ARG A 227 17.75 -6.75 8.95
CA ARG A 227 18.29 -7.91 8.24
C ARG A 227 19.03 -7.57 6.95
N SER A 228 18.70 -6.43 6.33
CA SER A 228 19.42 -5.92 5.16
C SER A 228 20.84 -5.44 5.48
N GLY A 229 21.20 -5.33 6.75
CA GLY A 229 22.44 -4.71 7.23
C GLY A 229 22.35 -3.19 7.36
N ARG A 230 21.34 -2.55 6.77
CA ARG A 230 21.07 -1.11 6.95
C ARG A 230 20.51 -0.83 8.34
N THR A 231 20.79 0.35 8.87
CA THR A 231 20.05 0.87 10.02
C THR A 231 18.58 1.11 9.65
N LEU A 232 17.69 1.21 10.64
CA LEU A 232 16.27 1.52 10.39
C LEU A 232 16.10 2.79 9.54
N TRP A 233 16.84 3.85 9.85
CA TRP A 233 16.80 5.09 9.08
C TRP A 233 17.23 4.89 7.62
N GLU A 234 18.36 4.22 7.40
CA GLU A 234 18.86 3.93 6.05
C GLU A 234 17.90 3.04 5.26
N GLU A 235 17.27 2.05 5.90
CA GLU A 235 16.28 1.19 5.25
C GLU A 235 15.01 1.97 4.88
N MET A 236 14.54 2.88 5.73
CA MET A 236 13.39 3.74 5.41
C MET A 236 13.67 4.61 4.18
N VAL A 237 14.82 5.28 4.13
CA VAL A 237 15.23 6.07 2.94
C VAL A 237 15.34 5.17 1.70
N HIS A 238 15.96 4.00 1.85
CA HIS A 238 16.11 3.03 0.77
C HIS A 238 14.76 2.60 0.18
N ARG A 239 13.79 2.25 1.03
CA ARG A 239 12.45 1.82 0.60
C ARG A 239 11.72 2.95 -0.12
N CYS A 240 11.75 4.17 0.43
CA CYS A 240 11.10 5.31 -0.22
C CYS A 240 11.67 5.57 -1.62
N GLN A 241 13.01 5.50 -1.80
CA GLN A 241 13.60 5.60 -3.14
C GLN A 241 13.21 4.40 -4.03
N ALA A 242 13.25 3.18 -3.52
CA ALA A 242 12.93 1.98 -4.29
C ALA A 242 11.48 2.02 -4.83
N GLY A 243 10.55 2.61 -4.07
CA GLY A 243 9.18 2.86 -4.54
C GLY A 243 9.14 3.78 -5.77
N VAL A 244 9.88 4.90 -5.75
CA VAL A 244 9.99 5.82 -6.89
C VAL A 244 10.64 5.13 -8.09
N GLU A 245 11.74 4.38 -7.88
CA GLU A 245 12.42 3.65 -8.96
C GLU A 245 11.53 2.58 -9.59
N THR A 246 10.66 1.94 -8.80
CA THR A 246 9.67 0.99 -9.32
C THR A 246 8.70 1.69 -10.26
N VAL A 247 8.18 2.87 -9.90
CA VAL A 247 7.28 3.64 -10.79
C VAL A 247 7.99 4.10 -12.06
N ARG A 248 9.26 4.53 -11.96
CA ARG A 248 10.08 4.89 -13.13
C ARG A 248 10.31 3.69 -14.05
N TRP A 249 10.52 2.50 -13.49
CA TRP A 249 10.58 1.27 -14.27
C TRP A 249 9.23 0.99 -14.95
N MET A 250 8.10 1.10 -14.24
CA MET A 250 6.76 0.93 -14.80
C MET A 250 6.52 1.87 -15.99
N GLN A 251 6.94 3.14 -15.90
CA GLN A 251 6.87 4.10 -17.00
C GLN A 251 7.64 3.62 -18.24
N ARG A 252 8.92 3.25 -18.07
CA ARG A 252 9.77 2.79 -19.19
C ARG A 252 9.21 1.51 -19.83
N SER A 253 8.74 0.58 -19.00
CA SER A 253 8.14 -0.67 -19.46
C SER A 253 6.83 -0.44 -20.20
N TRP A 254 6.00 0.51 -19.75
CA TRP A 254 4.79 0.88 -20.48
C TRP A 254 5.11 1.58 -21.80
N ASP A 255 6.05 2.54 -21.79
CA ASP A 255 6.45 3.29 -22.98
C ASP A 255 6.98 2.38 -24.11
N ALA A 256 7.64 1.27 -23.76
CA ALA A 256 8.10 0.26 -24.72
C ALA A 256 6.96 -0.45 -25.48
N LEU A 257 5.71 -0.36 -25.01
CA LEU A 257 4.53 -0.95 -25.65
C LEU A 257 3.84 -0.01 -26.66
N GLU A 258 4.44 1.15 -26.97
CA GLU A 258 3.87 2.10 -27.94
C GLU A 258 3.63 1.41 -29.30
N GLY A 259 2.42 1.60 -29.84
CA GLY A 259 1.99 0.97 -31.10
C GLY A 259 1.49 -0.48 -30.99
N LYS A 260 1.62 -1.13 -29.83
CA LYS A 260 1.07 -2.48 -29.56
C LYS A 260 -0.27 -2.47 -28.82
N ILE A 261 -0.60 -1.33 -28.22
CA ILE A 261 -1.88 -1.02 -27.56
C ILE A 261 -2.48 0.16 -28.31
N ASP A 262 -3.82 0.21 -28.43
CA ASP A 262 -4.46 1.35 -29.10
C ASP A 262 -4.11 2.66 -28.40
N GLU A 263 -4.03 3.73 -29.20
CA GLU A 263 -3.48 5.00 -28.78
C GLU A 263 -4.19 5.59 -27.55
N ARG A 264 -5.52 5.44 -27.48
CA ARG A 264 -6.31 6.01 -26.39
C ARG A 264 -5.94 5.37 -25.06
N HIS A 265 -5.93 4.04 -24.99
CA HIS A 265 -5.58 3.32 -23.77
C HIS A 265 -4.10 3.51 -23.41
N PHE A 266 -3.22 3.46 -24.41
CA PHE A 266 -1.79 3.68 -24.25
C PHE A 266 -1.49 5.05 -23.61
N ARG A 267 -2.01 6.13 -24.21
CA ARG A 267 -1.81 7.51 -23.71
C ARG A 267 -2.47 7.72 -22.36
N GLY A 268 -3.64 7.11 -22.12
CA GLY A 268 -4.34 7.17 -20.84
C GLY A 268 -3.46 6.65 -19.70
N VAL A 269 -3.01 5.40 -19.78
CA VAL A 269 -2.15 4.80 -18.74
C VAL A 269 -0.80 5.53 -18.63
N GLN A 270 -0.20 5.91 -19.76
CA GLN A 270 1.07 6.67 -19.78
C GLN A 270 0.96 7.97 -18.99
N ALA A 271 -0.13 8.73 -19.14
CA ALA A 271 -0.35 9.96 -18.41
C ALA A 271 -0.47 9.73 -16.89
N PHE A 272 -1.19 8.69 -16.47
CA PHE A 272 -1.32 8.35 -15.05
C PHE A 272 -0.02 7.85 -14.42
N LEU A 273 0.80 7.07 -15.15
CA LEU A 273 2.13 6.69 -14.66
C LEU A 273 3.05 7.90 -14.49
N ARG A 274 2.92 8.94 -15.33
CA ARG A 274 3.62 10.23 -15.17
C ARG A 274 3.15 11.01 -13.95
N ILE A 275 1.86 10.99 -13.67
CA ILE A 275 1.32 11.56 -12.42
C ILE A 275 1.89 10.78 -11.23
N GLN A 276 1.76 9.45 -11.23
CA GLN A 276 2.19 8.59 -10.12
C GLN A 276 3.67 8.74 -9.78
N GLU A 277 4.57 8.93 -10.75
CA GLU A 277 6.00 9.15 -10.45
C GLU A 277 6.23 10.46 -9.70
N ARG A 278 5.58 11.55 -10.14
CA ARG A 278 5.66 12.84 -9.46
C ARG A 278 5.09 12.75 -8.04
N GLU A 279 3.95 12.09 -7.87
CA GLU A 279 3.36 11.90 -6.55
C GLU A 279 4.23 10.98 -5.67
N ALA A 280 4.85 9.93 -6.22
CA ALA A 280 5.77 9.06 -5.49
C ALA A 280 6.99 9.84 -4.98
N ARG A 281 7.54 10.76 -5.79
CA ARG A 281 8.60 11.68 -5.35
C ARG A 281 8.11 12.61 -4.23
N TRP A 282 6.90 13.15 -4.35
CA TRP A 282 6.30 13.98 -3.29
C TRP A 282 6.18 13.21 -1.97
N TRP A 283 5.69 11.97 -2.01
CA TRP A 283 5.61 11.07 -0.86
C TRP A 283 6.97 10.75 -0.25
N ARG A 284 7.96 10.37 -1.08
CA ARG A 284 9.34 10.11 -0.66
C ARG A 284 9.94 11.32 0.05
N ASP A 285 9.91 12.48 -0.58
CA ASP A 285 10.56 13.70 -0.08
C ASP A 285 9.90 14.17 1.22
N SER A 286 8.55 14.18 1.27
CA SER A 286 7.79 14.58 2.46
C SER A 286 8.07 13.68 3.66
N SER A 287 8.01 12.36 3.46
CA SER A 287 8.20 11.39 4.54
C SER A 287 9.65 11.37 5.02
N THR A 288 10.60 11.42 4.08
CA THR A 288 12.03 11.44 4.41
C THR A 288 12.38 12.67 5.24
N LEU A 289 11.98 13.87 4.79
CA LEU A 289 12.28 15.11 5.52
C LEU A 289 11.59 15.16 6.88
N TYR A 290 10.34 14.70 6.99
CA TYR A 290 9.62 14.66 8.26
C TYR A 290 10.32 13.75 9.28
N PHE A 291 10.60 12.49 8.90
CA PHE A 291 11.26 11.55 9.82
C PHE A 291 12.72 11.92 10.11
N GLN A 292 13.41 12.61 9.19
CA GLN A 292 14.75 13.10 9.40
C GLN A 292 14.88 14.02 10.63
N GLN A 293 13.85 14.83 10.93
CA GLN A 293 13.86 15.72 12.09
C GLN A 293 13.98 14.95 13.42
N PHE A 294 13.42 13.75 13.47
CA PHE A 294 13.46 12.85 14.61
C PHE A 294 14.72 11.99 14.60
N ALA A 295 15.02 11.35 13.47
CA ALA A 295 16.18 10.49 13.33
C ALA A 295 17.50 11.26 13.56
N ARG A 296 17.56 12.55 13.17
CA ARG A 296 18.76 13.41 13.22
C ARG A 296 19.96 12.77 12.52
N MET A 297 19.68 11.98 11.49
CA MET A 297 20.66 11.30 10.66
C MET A 297 20.62 11.88 9.23
N PRO A 298 21.77 12.00 8.55
CA PRO A 298 21.78 12.47 7.18
C PRO A 298 21.08 11.47 6.26
N ILE A 299 20.48 11.95 5.18
CA ILE A 299 20.09 11.07 4.06
C ILE A 299 21.38 10.46 3.51
N PRO A 300 21.50 9.13 3.40
CA PRO A 300 22.72 8.49 2.90
C PRO A 300 23.07 8.95 1.48
N GLU A 301 24.37 8.88 1.14
CA GLU A 301 24.82 9.17 -0.21
C GLU A 301 24.25 8.17 -1.24
N GLY A 302 24.11 8.61 -2.49
CA GLY A 302 23.58 7.79 -3.57
C GLY A 302 22.05 7.81 -3.72
N TYR A 303 21.32 8.48 -2.81
CA TYR A 303 19.89 8.74 -2.95
C TYR A 303 19.63 10.14 -3.51
N ASP A 304 18.53 10.29 -4.25
CA ASP A 304 18.05 11.60 -4.69
C ASP A 304 17.78 12.48 -3.47
N ARG A 305 18.20 13.74 -3.53
CA ARG A 305 17.90 14.71 -2.47
C ARG A 305 16.47 15.24 -2.63
N PRO A 306 15.77 15.54 -1.53
CA PRO A 306 14.49 16.23 -1.59
C PRO A 306 14.59 17.54 -2.35
N GLU A 307 13.60 17.82 -3.20
CA GLU A 307 13.61 19.00 -4.08
C GLU A 307 13.32 20.30 -3.32
N HIS A 308 12.53 20.21 -2.25
CA HIS A 308 12.10 21.35 -1.44
C HIS A 308 12.25 21.07 0.06
N THR A 309 11.99 22.07 0.91
CA THR A 309 12.04 21.91 2.38
C THR A 309 10.79 21.21 2.92
N LEU A 310 10.82 20.75 4.18
CA LEU A 310 9.65 20.15 4.81
C LEU A 310 8.49 21.15 4.89
N GLU A 311 8.76 22.40 5.21
CA GLU A 311 7.76 23.46 5.31
C GLU A 311 7.03 23.67 3.98
N HIS A 312 7.75 23.58 2.85
CA HIS A 312 7.15 23.61 1.53
C HIS A 312 6.12 22.49 1.37
N TYR A 313 6.51 21.23 1.65
CA TYR A 313 5.61 20.09 1.50
C TYR A 313 4.40 20.15 2.45
N MET A 314 4.59 20.61 3.69
CA MET A 314 3.50 20.81 4.66
C MET A 314 2.50 21.90 4.25
N CYS A 315 2.93 22.85 3.40
CA CYS A 315 2.08 23.93 2.88
C CYS A 315 1.29 23.54 1.63
N ILE A 316 1.55 22.39 1.02
CA ILE A 316 0.76 21.91 -0.13
C ILE A 316 -0.69 21.68 0.33
N ARG A 317 -1.64 22.28 -0.40
CA ARG A 317 -3.08 22.18 -0.14
C ARG A 317 -3.78 21.75 -1.42
N SER A 318 -4.29 20.52 -1.44
CA SER A 318 -5.07 20.01 -2.57
C SER A 318 -6.54 20.41 -2.40
N ARG A 319 -7.00 21.38 -3.19
CA ARG A 319 -8.41 21.85 -3.16
C ARG A 319 -9.36 20.97 -3.98
N TYR A 320 -8.83 20.21 -4.92
CA TYR A 320 -9.58 19.30 -5.79
C TYR A 320 -8.87 17.95 -5.79
N VAL A 321 -9.39 17.01 -5.00
CA VAL A 321 -8.84 15.66 -4.88
C VAL A 321 -9.77 14.71 -5.64
N PRO A 322 -9.30 14.04 -6.71
CA PRO A 322 -10.15 13.13 -7.46
C PRO A 322 -10.68 11.98 -6.58
N GLY A 323 -11.99 11.73 -6.63
CA GLY A 323 -12.64 10.63 -5.92
C GLY A 323 -13.34 10.99 -4.59
N ILE A 324 -13.29 12.25 -4.15
CA ILE A 324 -13.91 12.73 -2.88
C ILE A 324 -14.86 13.89 -3.17
#